data_AF-Q966S9-F1
#
_entry.id   AF-Q966S9-F1
#
_cell.length_a   1.000
_cell.length_b   1.000
_cell.length_c   1.000
_cell.angle_alpha   90.00
_cell.angle_beta   90.00
_cell.angle_gamma   90.00
#
_symmetry.space_group_name_H-M   'P 1'
#
loop_
_entity.id
_entity.type
_entity.pdbx_description
1 polymer ?
#
loop_
_entity_poly.entity_id
_entity_poly.type
_entity_poly.pdbx_seq_one_letter_code
_entity_poly.pdbx_strand_id
1 'polypeptide(L)' 'MANLENGTFKKLGVVVVGGGLVGSLEALFLAKRGHRVRLYEYREDIRNTPQARGRSI' A
#
# COMPACT_ATOMS: atom_id res chain seq x y z
N MET A 1 28.49 -9.38 18.99
CA MET A 1 27.35 -9.62 18.08
C MET A 1 26.10 -9.68 18.93
N ALA A 2 25.35 -8.57 19.01
CA ALA A 2 24.19 -8.48 19.89
C ALA A 2 23.04 -9.32 19.31
N ASN A 3 22.58 -10.30 20.10
CA ASN A 3 21.37 -11.06 19.84
C ASN A 3 20.18 -10.10 19.93
N LEU A 4 19.55 -9.83 18.78
CA LEU A 4 18.22 -9.25 18.76
C LEU A 4 17.24 -10.37 19.07
N GLU A 5 16.71 -10.36 20.29
CA GLU A 5 15.49 -11.07 20.67
C GLU A 5 14.42 -10.70 19.63
N ASN A 6 14.14 -11.63 18.70
CA ASN A 6 13.16 -11.45 17.64
C ASN A 6 11.76 -11.41 18.27
N GLY A 7 11.32 -10.22 18.67
CA GLY A 7 9.91 -9.96 18.95
C GLY A 7 9.11 -10.34 17.72
N THR A 8 8.26 -11.36 17.81
CA THR A 8 7.36 -11.75 16.73
C THR A 8 6.41 -10.59 16.42
N PHE A 9 6.74 -9.79 15.40
CA PHE A 9 5.86 -8.74 14.92
C PHE A 9 4.56 -9.38 14.43
N LYS A 10 3.44 -9.06 15.09
CA LYS A 10 2.12 -9.58 14.72
C LYS A 10 1.80 -9.12 13.30
N LYS A 11 1.58 -10.07 12.39
CA LYS A 11 1.05 -9.78 11.05
C LYS A 11 -0.37 -9.23 11.22
N LEU A 12 -0.63 -8.09 10.60
CA LEU A 12 -1.91 -7.39 10.69
C LEU A 12 -2.62 -7.47 9.33
N GLY A 13 -3.95 -7.46 9.37
CA GLY A 13 -4.76 -7.16 8.20
C GLY A 13 -4.92 -5.64 8.10
N VAL A 14 -4.42 -5.03 7.04
CA VAL A 14 -4.45 -3.57 6.83
C VAL A 14 -5.30 -3.26 5.59
N VAL A 15 -6.09 -2.20 5.67
CA VAL A 15 -6.84 -1.64 4.54
C VAL A 15 -6.31 -0.25 4.26
N VAL A 16 -6.00 0.01 3.00
CA VAL A 16 -5.49 1.28 2.49
C VAL A 16 -6.51 1.79 1.48
N VAL A 17 -6.92 3.06 1.61
CA VAL A 17 -7.92 3.68 0.74
C VAL A 17 -7.25 4.85 0.00
N GLY A 18 -7.28 4.78 -1.33
CA GLY A 18 -6.59 5.69 -2.25
C GLY A 18 -5.31 5.06 -2.80
N GLY A 19 -5.30 4.76 -4.10
CA GLY A 19 -4.20 4.20 -4.87
C GLY A 19 -3.28 5.23 -5.53
N GLY A 20 -3.28 6.47 -5.05
CA GLY A 20 -2.32 7.51 -5.46
C GLY A 20 -0.88 7.21 -5.01
N LEU A 21 0.02 8.19 -5.16
CA LEU A 21 1.45 8.01 -4.83
C LEU A 21 1.68 7.52 -3.40
N VAL A 22 1.03 8.18 -2.43
CA VAL A 22 1.23 7.90 -1.00
C VAL A 22 0.63 6.56 -0.60
N GLY A 23 -0.62 6.29 -1.00
CA GLY A 23 -1.29 5.04 -0.62
C GLY A 23 -0.66 3.81 -1.26
N SER A 24 -0.18 3.92 -2.50
CA SER A 24 0.57 2.83 -3.14
C SER A 24 1.90 2.54 -2.43
N LEU A 25 2.64 3.58 -2.03
CA LEU A 25 3.90 3.42 -1.29
C LEU A 25 3.69 2.82 0.09
N GLU A 26 2.68 3.29 0.82
CA GLU A 26 2.32 2.79 2.15
C GLU A 26 1.90 1.32 2.11
N ALA A 27 1.06 0.95 1.12
CA ALA A 27 0.63 -0.43 0.94
C ALA A 27 1.81 -1.37 0.67
N LEU A 28 2.74 -0.95 -0.21
CA LEU A 28 3.97 -1.69 -0.50
C LEU A 28 4.88 -1.82 0.73
N PHE A 29 5.03 -0.73 1.47
CA PHE A 29 5.88 -0.68 2.65
C PHE A 29 5.40 -1.63 3.75
N LEU A 30 4.09 -1.67 4.01
CA LEU A 30 3.50 -2.59 4.98
C LEU A 30 3.53 -4.05 4.50
N ALA A 31 3.29 -4.28 3.20
CA ALA A 31 3.40 -5.61 2.61
C ALA A 31 4.83 -6.17 2.74
N LYS A 32 5.86 -5.34 2.50
CA LYS A 32 7.28 -5.71 2.68
C LYS A 32 7.63 -6.10 4.12
N ARG A 33 6.88 -5.62 5.11
CA ARG A 33 7.02 -6.01 6.53
C ARG A 33 6.21 -7.24 6.92
N GLY A 34 5.54 -7.87 5.96
CA GLY A 34 4.82 -9.12 6.15
C GLY A 34 3.37 -8.96 6.60
N HIS A 35 2.80 -7.74 6.54
CA HIS A 35 1.37 -7.52 6.79
C HIS A 35 0.53 -7.91 5.57
N ARG A 36 -0.72 -8.34 5.79
CA ARG A 36 -1.69 -8.59 4.73
C ARG A 36 -2.43 -7.30 4.40
N VAL A 37 -2.10 -6.68 3.27
CA VAL A 37 -2.64 -5.38 2.88
C VAL A 37 -3.69 -5.53 1.79
N ARG A 38 -4.80 -4.77 1.89
CA ARG A 38 -5.79 -4.58 0.82
C ARG A 38 -5.86 -3.10 0.47
N LEU A 39 -5.56 -2.76 -0.78
CA LEU A 39 -5.63 -1.40 -1.31
C LEU A 39 -6.91 -1.25 -2.14
N TYR A 40 -7.66 -0.19 -1.90
CA TYR A 40 -8.84 0.18 -2.69
C TYR A 40 -8.64 1.56 -3.29
N GLU A 41 -8.96 1.71 -4.56
CA GLU A 41 -9.01 2.99 -5.27
C GLU A 41 -10.42 3.15 -5.83
N TYR A 42 -10.98 4.36 -5.70
CA TYR A 42 -12.30 4.69 -6.21
C TYR A 42 -12.30 4.84 -7.74
N ARG A 43 -11.21 5.39 -8.28
CA ARG A 43 -11.03 5.63 -9.71
C ARG A 43 -10.93 4.31 -10.47
N GLU A 44 -11.42 4.35 -11.71
CA GLU A 44 -11.24 3.26 -12.67
C GLU A 44 -9.77 3.02 -12.99
N ASP A 45 -9.48 1.83 -13.54
CA ASP A 45 -8.13 1.48 -13.97
C ASP A 45 -7.65 2.49 -15.02
N ILE A 46 -6.61 3.23 -14.67
CA ILE A 46 -6.01 4.27 -15.52
C ILE A 46 -5.46 3.73 -16.85
N ARG A 47 -5.25 2.41 -16.97
CA ARG A 47 -4.82 1.75 -18.21
C ARG A 47 -5.96 1.59 -19.22
N ASN A 48 -7.20 1.59 -18.73
CA ASN A 48 -8.40 1.37 -19.52
C ASN A 48 -9.25 2.65 -19.67
N THR A 49 -8.86 3.74 -19.01
CA THR A 49 -9.64 4.98 -18.95
C THR A 49 -8.94 6.10 -19.74
N PRO A 50 -9.64 6.86 -20.60
CA PRO A 50 -9.05 8.02 -21.29
C PRO A 50 -8.48 9.02 -20.28
N GLN A 51 -7.25 9.51 -20.51
CA GLN A 51 -6.52 10.33 -19.53
C GLN A 51 -7.36 11.50 -18.99
N ALA A 52 -7.65 11.46 -17.69
CA ALA A 52 -8.02 12.64 -16.92
C ALA A 52 -6.78 13.53 -16.75
N ARG A 53 -6.44 14.30 -17.80
CA ARG A 53 -5.40 15.34 -17.75
C ARG A 53 -5.70 16.34 -16.60
N GLY A 54 -4.65 16.86 -15.99
CA GLY A 54 -4.75 17.96 -15.01
C GLY A 54 -5.13 17.53 -13.58
N ARG A 55 -4.96 16.26 -13.21
CA ARG A 55 -5.13 15.78 -11.84
C ARG A 55 -3.75 15.34 -11.31
N SER A 56 -3.35 15.83 -10.12
CA SER A 56 -2.20 15.25 -9.41
C SER A 56 -2.46 13.76 -9.15
N ILE A 57 -1.42 12.94 -9.28
CA ILE A 57 -1.41 11.52 -8.89
C ILE A 57 -1.37 11.43 -7.36
#